data_AF-W5SAK5-F1
#
_entry.id   AF-W5SAK5-F1
#
_cell.length_a   1.000
_cell.length_b   1.000
_cell.length_c   1.000
_cell.angle_alpha   90.00
_cell.angle_beta   90.00
_cell.angle_gamma   90.00
#
_symmetry.space_group_name_H-M   'P 1'
#
loop_
_entity.id
_entity.type
_entity.pdbx_description
1 polymer ?
#
loop_
_entity_poly.entity_id
_entity_poly.type
_entity_poly.pdbx_seq_one_letter_code
_entity_poly.pdbx_strand_id
1 'polypeptide(L)'
;MIHFMIRTCAVMYILSFLVFLNCTGPAGAPGSAGPAGAPGSRGLQGPAGLRERYWGSKIVKGNKGPCGGYWRDERIDKVEKLILHGSYLDFKSEFWVKNQAFALKEARFNKEIPFEHNEQLKKEFGKEWEKTSIYVGLDYNEIYVIKLRDIVKNLLEADGKDNERAVFNLLKVLKISGESVQSFISSIDNNKCLMLLLSEDQLNNLSLLVEKVLFLRSNLIISIQAILDEAAGFDKKDIVKIKDKLKPIIDKDGLINRKVFMRNKDESIKVILNKIENMMFKPRLQLQFGYNGKF
;
A
#
# COMPACT_ATOMS: atom_id res chain seq x y z
N MET A 1 -1.54 10.32 -41.39
CA MET A 1 -1.89 8.93 -41.76
C MET A 1 -1.13 7.87 -40.96
N ILE A 2 0.19 7.98 -40.78
CA ILE A 2 1.02 6.98 -40.04
C ILE A 2 0.60 6.85 -38.55
N HIS A 3 0.28 7.95 -37.88
CA HIS A 3 -0.20 7.92 -36.49
C HIS A 3 -1.56 7.25 -36.29
N PHE A 4 -2.42 7.21 -37.32
CA PHE A 4 -3.72 6.57 -37.24
C PHE A 4 -3.58 5.04 -37.40
N MET A 5 -2.70 4.60 -38.29
CA MET A 5 -2.42 3.18 -38.56
C MET A 5 -1.76 2.47 -37.36
N ILE A 6 -0.91 3.16 -36.61
CA ILE A 6 -0.27 2.62 -35.40
C ILE A 6 -1.30 2.43 -34.27
N ARG A 7 -2.27 3.35 -34.14
CA ARG A 7 -3.33 3.25 -33.12
C ARG A 7 -4.32 2.13 -33.43
N THR A 8 -4.67 1.91 -34.69
CA THR A 8 -5.57 0.80 -35.08
C THR A 8 -4.91 -0.56 -34.91
N CYS A 9 -3.61 -0.69 -35.17
CA CYS A 9 -2.88 -1.94 -34.96
C CYS A 9 -2.74 -2.31 -33.47
N ALA A 10 -2.48 -1.34 -32.59
CA ALA A 10 -2.38 -1.60 -31.15
C ALA A 10 -3.71 -2.08 -30.53
N VAL A 11 -4.84 -1.51 -30.98
CA VAL A 11 -6.18 -1.91 -30.51
C VAL A 11 -6.56 -3.32 -30.99
N MET A 12 -6.21 -3.69 -32.23
CA MET A 12 -6.43 -5.06 -32.72
C MET A 12 -5.56 -6.11 -32.00
N TYR A 13 -4.34 -5.76 -31.59
CA TYR A 13 -3.47 -6.66 -30.81
C TYR A 13 -4.02 -6.91 -29.39
N ILE A 14 -4.62 -5.91 -28.76
CA ILE A 14 -5.21 -6.04 -27.42
C ILE A 14 -6.51 -6.86 -27.48
N LEU A 15 -7.33 -6.65 -28.51
CA LEU A 15 -8.58 -7.40 -28.69
C LEU A 15 -8.34 -8.87 -29.04
N SER A 16 -7.32 -9.19 -29.83
CA SER A 16 -6.96 -10.58 -30.13
C SER A 16 -6.37 -11.31 -28.92
N PHE A 17 -5.65 -10.62 -28.02
CA PHE A 17 -5.18 -11.19 -26.75
C PHE A 17 -6.32 -11.50 -25.76
N LEU A 18 -7.37 -10.68 -25.75
CA LEU A 18 -8.55 -10.90 -24.89
C LEU A 18 -9.41 -12.09 -25.35
N VAL A 19 -9.43 -12.39 -26.65
CA VAL A 19 -10.13 -13.59 -27.18
C VAL A 19 -9.38 -14.88 -26.85
N PHE A 20 -8.05 -14.85 -26.74
CA PHE A 20 -7.23 -16.00 -26.36
C PHE A 20 -7.33 -16.41 -24.87
N LEU A 21 -7.90 -15.56 -24.00
CA LEU A 21 -8.09 -15.87 -22.57
C LEU A 21 -9.39 -16.62 -22.27
N ASN A 22 -10.23 -16.90 -23.27
CA ASN A 22 -11.41 -17.77 -23.13
C ASN A 22 -11.07 -19.27 -23.21
N CYS A 23 -10.06 -19.71 -22.45
CA CYS A 23 -9.87 -21.13 -22.16
C CYS A 23 -10.89 -21.58 -21.12
N THR A 24 -12.11 -21.91 -21.54
CA THR A 24 -13.07 -22.66 -20.72
C THR A 24 -12.65 -24.14 -20.69
N GLY A 25 -11.80 -24.50 -19.74
CA GLY A 25 -11.66 -25.89 -19.29
C GLY A 25 -12.74 -26.24 -18.26
N PRO A 26 -13.19 -27.50 -18.16
CA PRO A 26 -14.20 -27.90 -17.18
C PRO A 26 -13.71 -27.67 -15.75
N ALA A 27 -14.57 -27.11 -14.90
CA ALA A 27 -14.26 -26.83 -13.50
C ALA A 27 -13.93 -28.13 -12.74
N GLY A 28 -12.78 -28.14 -12.05
CA GLY A 28 -12.42 -29.22 -11.14
C GLY A 28 -13.38 -29.30 -9.94
N ALA A 29 -13.57 -30.50 -9.40
CA ALA A 29 -14.45 -30.74 -8.26
C ALA A 29 -14.06 -29.86 -7.05
N PRO A 30 -15.02 -29.28 -6.31
CA PRO A 30 -14.72 -28.50 -5.12
C PRO A 30 -14.00 -29.35 -4.06
N GLY A 31 -12.87 -28.86 -3.55
CA GLY A 31 -12.19 -29.46 -2.41
C GLY A 31 -13.06 -29.39 -1.16
N SER A 32 -12.90 -30.37 -0.27
CA SER A 32 -13.60 -30.46 1.02
C SER A 32 -13.41 -29.20 1.85
N ALA A 33 -14.50 -28.66 2.40
CA ALA A 33 -14.50 -27.46 3.23
C ALA A 33 -13.62 -27.64 4.47
N GLY A 34 -12.69 -26.70 4.68
CA GLY A 34 -11.91 -26.64 5.92
C GLY A 34 -12.80 -26.36 7.14
N PRO A 35 -12.33 -26.71 8.35
CA PRO A 35 -13.11 -26.49 9.57
C PRO A 35 -13.40 -25.00 9.78
N ALA A 36 -14.61 -24.71 10.28
CA ALA A 36 -15.06 -23.35 10.54
C ALA A 36 -14.14 -22.66 11.56
N GLY A 37 -13.60 -21.49 11.18
CA GLY A 37 -12.86 -20.64 12.10
C GLY A 37 -13.73 -20.21 13.29
N ALA A 38 -13.09 -20.00 14.44
CA ALA A 38 -13.78 -19.53 15.65
C ALA A 38 -14.63 -18.28 15.34
N PRO A 39 -15.85 -18.17 15.91
CA PRO A 39 -16.70 -17.01 15.68
C PRO A 39 -15.96 -15.74 16.11
N GLY A 40 -15.82 -14.80 15.17
CA GLY A 40 -15.24 -13.48 15.44
C GLY A 40 -16.02 -12.77 16.55
N SER A 41 -15.29 -12.00 17.36
CA SER A 41 -15.90 -11.12 18.36
C SER A 41 -16.99 -10.26 17.72
N ARG A 42 -18.14 -10.11 18.41
CA ARG A 42 -19.20 -9.18 18.00
C ARG A 42 -18.56 -7.82 17.72
N GLY A 43 -18.60 -7.39 16.46
CA GLY A 43 -18.23 -6.02 16.10
C GLY A 43 -19.06 -5.02 16.90
N LEU A 44 -18.49 -3.84 17.14
CA LEU A 44 -19.22 -2.70 17.71
C LEU A 44 -20.56 -2.56 16.97
N GLN A 45 -21.65 -2.62 17.73
CA GLN A 45 -22.97 -2.37 17.18
C GLN A 45 -22.95 -0.95 16.60
N GLY A 46 -23.26 -0.82 15.30
CA GLY A 46 -23.35 0.48 14.64
C GLY A 46 -24.30 1.39 15.41
N PRO A 47 -24.20 2.73 15.23
CA PRO A 47 -25.07 3.66 15.93
C PRO A 47 -26.53 3.21 15.79
N ALA A 48 -27.26 3.22 16.90
CA ALA A 48 -28.71 3.05 16.86
C ALA A 48 -29.23 4.02 15.81
N GLY A 49 -29.83 3.48 14.74
CA GLY A 49 -30.31 4.30 13.63
C GLY A 49 -31.09 5.47 14.20
N LEU A 50 -30.77 6.68 13.72
CA LEU A 50 -31.66 7.83 13.89
C LEU A 50 -33.07 7.33 13.59
N ARG A 51 -33.90 7.19 14.63
CA ARG A 51 -35.34 6.95 14.48
C ARG A 51 -35.90 8.21 13.84
N GLU A 52 -35.77 8.33 12.53
CA GLU A 52 -36.58 9.24 11.77
C GLU A 52 -38.01 8.69 11.80
N ARG A 53 -38.86 9.40 12.52
CA ARG A 53 -40.30 9.33 12.34
C ARG A 53 -40.59 9.76 10.90
N TYR A 54 -40.83 8.84 9.98
CA TYR A 54 -41.66 9.14 8.82
C TYR A 54 -42.44 7.90 8.36
N TRP A 55 -43.70 8.16 8.06
CA TRP A 55 -44.77 7.21 7.81
C TRP A 55 -44.61 6.44 6.50
N GLY A 56 -44.99 5.17 6.54
CA GLY A 56 -45.41 4.30 5.44
C GLY A 56 -44.84 4.53 4.05
N SER A 57 -43.89 3.67 3.62
CA SER A 57 -43.80 3.12 2.26
C SER A 57 -42.65 2.10 2.16
N LYS A 58 -42.99 0.88 1.73
CA LYS A 58 -42.13 -0.22 1.23
C LYS A 58 -40.62 -0.10 1.49
N ILE A 59 -40.10 -0.94 2.40
CA ILE A 59 -38.67 -1.20 2.53
C ILE A 59 -38.20 -1.90 1.25
N VAL A 60 -37.64 -1.13 0.31
CA VAL A 60 -36.81 -1.70 -0.75
C VAL A 60 -35.48 -2.07 -0.10
N LYS A 61 -35.18 -3.38 -0.02
CA LYS A 61 -33.91 -3.88 0.50
C LYS A 61 -32.77 -3.34 -0.36
N GLY A 62 -32.10 -2.27 0.08
CA GLY A 62 -30.83 -1.83 -0.51
C GLY A 62 -29.73 -2.86 -0.26
N ASN A 63 -28.60 -2.79 -0.96
CA ASN A 63 -27.47 -3.65 -0.64
C ASN A 63 -26.96 -3.36 0.79
N LYS A 64 -26.50 -4.39 1.51
CA LYS A 64 -25.85 -4.18 2.81
C LYS A 64 -24.60 -3.32 2.61
N GLY A 65 -24.57 -2.14 3.23
CA GLY A 65 -23.40 -1.28 3.21
C GLY A 65 -22.24 -1.88 4.03
N PRO A 66 -21.01 -1.38 3.85
CA PRO A 66 -19.82 -1.85 4.57
C PRO A 66 -19.90 -1.71 6.10
N CYS A 67 -20.90 -0.99 6.61
CA CYS A 67 -21.14 -0.78 8.04
C CYS A 67 -22.32 -1.61 8.59
N GLY A 68 -22.78 -2.65 7.88
CA GLY A 68 -23.80 -3.59 8.36
C GLY A 68 -25.24 -3.05 8.42
N GLY A 69 -25.45 -1.75 8.16
CA GLY A 69 -26.77 -1.14 7.98
C GLY A 69 -27.28 -1.23 6.54
N TYR A 70 -28.59 -1.40 6.38
CA TYR A 70 -29.30 -1.13 5.13
C TYR A 70 -29.44 0.40 4.98
N TRP A 71 -28.36 1.05 4.56
CA TRP A 71 -28.38 2.47 4.25
C TRP A 71 -28.79 2.62 2.78
N ARG A 72 -29.95 3.23 2.52
CA ARG A 72 -30.17 3.96 1.26
C ARG A 72 -29.55 5.32 1.48
N ASP A 73 -28.29 5.55 1.14
CA ASP A 73 -27.71 6.85 1.47
C ASP A 73 -26.73 7.31 0.39
N GLU A 74 -27.18 8.33 -0.31
CA GLU A 74 -26.38 9.30 -1.08
C GLU A 74 -25.09 9.68 -0.34
N ARG A 75 -25.07 9.60 1.00
CA ARG A 75 -23.89 9.80 1.86
C ARG A 75 -22.82 8.70 1.79
N ILE A 76 -23.19 7.42 1.66
CA ILE A 76 -22.20 6.35 1.40
C ILE A 76 -21.61 6.58 0.03
N ASP A 77 -22.46 6.81 -0.96
CA ASP A 77 -22.07 7.14 -2.32
C ASP A 77 -21.20 8.41 -2.36
N LYS A 78 -21.47 9.41 -1.51
CA LYS A 78 -20.70 10.67 -1.40
C LYS A 78 -19.37 10.49 -0.70
N VAL A 79 -19.26 9.69 0.37
CA VAL A 79 -17.97 9.33 0.99
C VAL A 79 -17.14 8.47 0.06
N GLU A 80 -17.77 7.49 -0.59
CA GLU A 80 -17.12 6.66 -1.60
C GLU A 80 -16.69 7.50 -2.80
N LYS A 81 -17.52 8.41 -3.31
CA LYS A 81 -17.10 9.31 -4.41
C LYS A 81 -16.05 10.33 -3.98
N LEU A 82 -16.14 10.93 -2.79
CA LEU A 82 -15.24 12.01 -2.36
C LEU A 82 -13.87 11.52 -1.89
N ILE A 83 -13.79 10.43 -1.13
CA ILE A 83 -12.49 9.83 -0.75
C ILE A 83 -11.96 8.93 -1.88
N LEU A 84 -12.86 8.37 -2.68
CA LEU A 84 -12.59 7.35 -3.70
C LEU A 84 -13.09 7.83 -5.07
N HIS A 85 -12.56 8.94 -5.58
CA HIS A 85 -12.58 9.26 -7.02
C HIS A 85 -11.87 8.15 -7.86
N GLY A 86 -12.15 6.86 -7.62
CA GLY A 86 -11.39 5.70 -8.07
C GLY A 86 -10.09 5.49 -7.29
N SER A 87 -9.30 6.54 -7.10
CA SER A 87 -7.86 6.48 -6.77
C SER A 87 -7.47 5.56 -5.60
N TYR A 88 -8.15 5.63 -4.45
CA TYR A 88 -7.84 4.72 -3.33
C TYR A 88 -8.26 3.28 -3.61
N LEU A 89 -9.44 3.08 -4.20
CA LEU A 89 -9.95 1.73 -4.51
C LEU A 89 -9.08 1.07 -5.59
N ASP A 90 -8.70 1.83 -6.62
CA ASP A 90 -7.80 1.40 -7.67
C ASP A 90 -6.43 1.03 -7.07
N PHE A 91 -5.86 1.91 -6.25
CA PHE A 91 -4.62 1.65 -5.54
C PHE A 91 -4.68 0.38 -4.69
N LYS A 92 -5.74 0.23 -3.89
CA LYS A 92 -5.93 -0.93 -3.01
C LYS A 92 -6.07 -2.21 -3.84
N SER A 93 -6.87 -2.18 -4.90
CA SER A 93 -7.06 -3.31 -5.81
C SER A 93 -5.75 -3.72 -6.46
N GLU A 94 -5.02 -2.75 -7.02
CA GLU A 94 -3.71 -2.97 -7.63
C GLU A 94 -2.70 -3.54 -6.63
N PHE A 95 -2.66 -3.03 -5.40
CA PHE A 95 -1.84 -3.57 -4.32
C PHE A 95 -2.14 -5.05 -4.06
N TRP A 96 -3.41 -5.44 -3.94
CA TRP A 96 -3.78 -6.84 -3.68
C TRP A 96 -3.45 -7.76 -4.84
N VAL A 97 -3.71 -7.32 -6.08
CA VAL A 97 -3.36 -8.08 -7.29
C VAL A 97 -1.86 -8.32 -7.36
N LYS A 98 -1.04 -7.28 -7.12
CA LYS A 98 0.42 -7.38 -7.09
C LYS A 98 0.91 -8.29 -5.96
N ASN A 99 0.35 -8.15 -4.76
CA ASN A 99 0.69 -9.01 -3.63
C ASN A 99 0.42 -10.49 -3.95
N GLN A 100 -0.77 -10.80 -4.49
CA GLN A 100 -1.12 -12.17 -4.86
C GLN A 100 -0.21 -12.74 -5.95
N ALA A 101 0.11 -11.93 -6.97
CA ALA A 101 1.02 -12.33 -8.04
C ALA A 101 2.46 -12.55 -7.53
N PHE A 102 2.90 -11.76 -6.56
CA PHE A 102 4.26 -11.83 -6.01
C PHE A 102 4.43 -12.93 -4.96
N ALA A 103 3.37 -13.30 -4.22
CA ALA A 103 3.40 -14.33 -3.18
C ALA A 103 3.99 -15.66 -3.67
N LEU A 104 3.78 -16.02 -4.94
CA LEU A 104 4.34 -17.23 -5.56
C LEU A 104 5.88 -17.21 -5.68
N LYS A 105 6.49 -16.02 -5.66
CA LYS A 105 7.94 -15.79 -5.83
C LYS A 105 8.63 -15.37 -4.54
N GLU A 106 7.87 -14.92 -3.55
CA GLU A 106 8.39 -14.35 -2.31
C GLU A 106 9.32 -15.30 -1.54
N ALA A 107 8.95 -16.58 -1.43
CA ALA A 107 9.77 -17.59 -0.75
C ALA A 107 11.15 -17.78 -1.41
N ARG A 108 11.26 -17.56 -2.73
CA ARG A 108 12.53 -17.59 -3.45
C ARG A 108 13.38 -16.37 -3.09
N PHE A 109 12.82 -15.16 -3.16
CA PHE A 109 13.56 -13.95 -2.81
C PHE A 109 13.98 -13.90 -1.35
N ASN A 110 13.16 -14.42 -0.43
CA ASN A 110 13.49 -14.54 0.99
C ASN A 110 14.72 -15.41 1.26
N LYS A 111 15.03 -16.35 0.37
CA LYS A 111 16.25 -17.20 0.42
C LYS A 111 17.43 -16.57 -0.29
N GLU A 112 17.18 -15.86 -1.40
CA GLU A 112 18.24 -15.32 -2.25
C GLU A 112 18.84 -14.01 -1.73
N ILE A 113 18.05 -13.18 -1.03
CA ILE A 113 18.54 -11.95 -0.41
C ILE A 113 19.09 -12.28 0.98
N PRO A 114 20.33 -11.91 1.30
CA PRO A 114 21.01 -12.31 2.52
C PRO A 114 20.56 -11.48 3.75
N PHE A 115 19.27 -11.52 4.07
CA PHE A 115 18.66 -10.82 5.23
C PHE A 115 19.21 -11.26 6.58
N GLU A 116 19.89 -12.41 6.62
CA GLU A 116 20.41 -13.02 7.85
C GLU A 116 21.94 -13.09 7.84
N HIS A 117 22.60 -12.28 6.98
CA HIS A 117 24.07 -12.27 6.84
C HIS A 117 24.80 -11.97 8.15
N ASN A 118 24.23 -11.09 8.98
CA ASN A 118 24.74 -10.77 10.32
C ASN A 118 23.59 -10.59 11.31
N GLU A 119 23.90 -10.55 12.61
CA GLU A 119 22.91 -10.43 13.68
C GLU A 119 22.06 -9.15 13.60
N GLN A 120 22.63 -8.05 13.11
CA GLN A 120 21.90 -6.79 12.96
C GLN A 120 20.81 -6.92 11.88
N LEU A 121 21.15 -7.46 10.71
CA LEU A 121 20.19 -7.69 9.63
C LEU A 121 19.14 -8.73 10.04
N LYS A 122 19.55 -9.83 10.65
CA LYS A 122 18.65 -10.89 11.12
C LYS A 122 17.61 -10.35 12.11
N LYS A 123 18.04 -9.49 13.05
CA LYS A 123 17.14 -8.89 14.04
C LYS A 123 16.10 -7.96 13.41
N GLU A 124 16.49 -7.18 12.41
CA GLU A 124 15.62 -6.17 11.79
C GLU A 124 14.76 -6.74 10.64
N PHE A 125 15.27 -7.73 9.91
CA PHE A 125 14.69 -8.23 8.65
C PHE A 125 14.46 -9.76 8.62
N GLY A 126 14.74 -10.49 9.71
CA GLY A 126 14.66 -11.95 9.72
C GLY A 126 13.24 -12.53 9.64
N LYS A 127 12.22 -11.75 10.05
CA LYS A 127 10.82 -12.21 10.04
C LYS A 127 10.21 -12.06 8.64
N GLU A 128 9.28 -12.93 8.29
CA GLU A 128 8.65 -12.92 6.95
C GLU A 128 7.98 -11.59 6.62
N TRP A 129 7.15 -11.06 7.53
CA TRP A 129 6.44 -9.79 7.32
C TRP A 129 7.37 -8.57 7.20
N GLU A 130 8.58 -8.64 7.76
CA GLU A 130 9.62 -7.63 7.60
C GLU A 130 10.16 -7.64 6.15
N LYS A 131 10.40 -8.84 5.62
CA LYS A 131 10.83 -9.06 4.22
C LYS A 131 9.73 -8.65 3.26
N THR A 132 8.47 -9.02 3.52
CA THR A 132 7.31 -8.62 2.72
C THR A 132 7.23 -7.11 2.56
N SER A 133 7.44 -6.36 3.64
CA SER A 133 7.38 -4.89 3.62
C SER A 133 8.46 -4.28 2.69
N ILE A 134 9.62 -4.92 2.55
CA ILE A 134 10.66 -4.47 1.61
C ILE A 134 10.18 -4.63 0.16
N TYR A 135 9.49 -5.72 -0.16
CA TYR A 135 8.92 -5.95 -1.50
C TYR A 135 7.77 -4.97 -1.79
N VAL A 136 6.94 -4.66 -0.80
CA VAL A 136 5.95 -3.57 -0.91
C VAL A 136 6.65 -2.24 -1.18
N GLY A 137 7.80 -1.98 -0.54
CA GLY A 137 8.63 -0.81 -0.78
C GLY A 137 9.23 -0.71 -2.20
N LEU A 138 9.15 -1.79 -2.98
CA LEU A 138 9.51 -1.85 -4.40
C LEU A 138 8.30 -2.10 -5.30
N ASP A 139 7.09 -1.92 -4.76
CA ASP A 139 5.84 -2.10 -5.48
C ASP A 139 5.63 -3.52 -6.04
N TYR A 140 6.22 -4.52 -5.36
CA TYR A 140 6.30 -5.91 -5.80
C TYR A 140 6.88 -6.08 -7.21
N ASN A 141 7.65 -5.12 -7.70
CA ASN A 141 8.23 -5.18 -9.03
C ASN A 141 9.45 -6.12 -9.03
N GLU A 142 9.29 -7.28 -9.65
CA GLU A 142 10.30 -8.34 -9.71
C GLU A 142 11.66 -7.87 -10.24
N ILE A 143 11.68 -7.01 -11.26
CA ILE A 143 12.91 -6.48 -11.85
C ILE A 143 13.72 -5.72 -10.80
N TYR A 144 13.03 -4.92 -9.97
CA TYR A 144 13.69 -4.13 -8.93
C TYR A 144 14.04 -4.95 -7.69
N VAL A 145 13.29 -6.02 -7.39
CA VAL A 145 13.69 -6.98 -6.35
C VAL A 145 14.96 -7.74 -6.76
N ILE A 146 15.09 -8.10 -8.03
CA ILE A 146 16.32 -8.70 -8.59
C ILE A 146 17.50 -7.72 -8.47
N LYS A 147 17.30 -6.45 -8.85
CA LYS A 147 18.35 -5.42 -8.71
C LYS A 147 18.74 -5.20 -7.25
N LEU A 148 17.77 -5.13 -6.35
CA LEU A 148 18.01 -5.04 -4.90
C LEU A 148 18.87 -6.23 -4.42
N ARG A 149 18.49 -7.46 -4.78
CA ARG A 149 19.22 -8.67 -4.43
C ARG A 149 20.68 -8.57 -4.86
N ASP A 150 20.93 -8.19 -6.11
CA ASP A 150 22.28 -8.15 -6.68
C ASP A 150 23.13 -7.03 -6.05
N ILE A 151 22.54 -5.85 -5.81
CA ILE A 151 23.17 -4.75 -5.08
C ILE A 151 23.54 -5.18 -3.65
N VAL A 152 22.61 -5.82 -2.93
CA VAL A 152 22.85 -6.29 -1.55
C VAL A 152 23.95 -7.34 -1.52
N LYS A 153 23.96 -8.29 -2.46
CA LYS A 153 25.02 -9.29 -2.57
C LYS A 153 26.38 -8.64 -2.84
N ASN A 154 26.46 -7.74 -3.81
CA ASN A 154 27.70 -7.03 -4.13
C ASN A 154 28.23 -6.24 -2.93
N LEU A 155 27.36 -5.59 -2.16
CA LEU A 155 27.74 -4.85 -0.96
C LEU A 155 28.31 -5.77 0.13
N LEU A 156 27.66 -6.91 0.39
CA LEU A 156 28.11 -7.83 1.45
C LEU A 156 29.33 -8.67 1.03
N GLU A 157 29.48 -9.00 -0.25
CA GLU A 157 30.66 -9.71 -0.76
C GLU A 157 31.94 -8.85 -0.77
N ALA A 158 31.81 -7.53 -0.88
CA ALA A 158 32.95 -6.62 -0.80
C ALA A 158 33.53 -6.51 0.62
N ASP A 159 32.82 -7.06 1.63
CA ASP A 159 33.11 -7.04 3.06
C ASP A 159 33.31 -5.62 3.65
N GLY A 160 33.04 -5.45 4.94
CA GLY A 160 33.30 -4.21 5.66
C GLY A 160 32.06 -3.49 6.19
N LYS A 161 32.23 -2.93 7.38
CA LYS A 161 31.16 -2.32 8.20
C LYS A 161 30.38 -1.22 7.47
N ASP A 162 31.03 -0.44 6.63
CA ASP A 162 30.36 0.62 5.86
C ASP A 162 29.43 0.05 4.79
N ASN A 163 29.78 -1.09 4.21
CA ASN A 163 28.95 -1.76 3.22
C ASN A 163 27.75 -2.44 3.89
N GLU A 164 27.96 -3.09 5.05
CA GLU A 164 26.88 -3.62 5.88
C GLU A 164 25.89 -2.53 6.32
N ARG A 165 26.42 -1.35 6.71
CA ARG A 165 25.59 -0.18 7.07
C ARG A 165 24.80 0.34 5.87
N ALA A 166 25.39 0.37 4.67
CA ALA A 166 24.70 0.75 3.46
C ALA A 166 23.53 -0.20 3.16
N VAL A 167 23.76 -1.52 3.27
CA VAL A 167 22.70 -2.55 3.12
C VAL A 167 21.59 -2.33 4.15
N PHE A 168 21.95 -2.19 5.43
CA PHE A 168 20.99 -1.97 6.50
C PHE A 168 20.11 -0.75 6.23
N ASN A 169 20.71 0.39 5.87
CA ASN A 169 19.97 1.62 5.60
C ASN A 169 19.08 1.49 4.35
N LEU A 170 19.57 0.87 3.28
CA LEU A 170 18.78 0.61 2.07
C LEU A 170 17.54 -0.22 2.39
N LEU A 171 17.72 -1.38 3.01
CA LEU A 171 16.61 -2.28 3.36
C LEU A 171 15.64 -1.62 4.35
N LYS A 172 16.14 -0.83 5.30
CA LYS A 172 15.31 -0.12 6.28
C LYS A 172 14.43 0.94 5.64
N VAL A 173 14.93 1.68 4.65
CA VAL A 173 14.14 2.67 3.90
C VAL A 173 13.04 1.99 3.11
N LEU A 174 13.35 0.89 2.43
CA LEU A 174 12.37 0.12 1.65
C LEU A 174 11.30 -0.50 2.56
N LYS A 175 11.71 -1.13 3.66
CA LYS A 175 10.80 -1.67 4.68
C LYS A 175 9.80 -0.61 5.14
N ILE A 176 10.28 0.54 5.60
CA ILE A 176 9.40 1.57 6.18
C ILE A 176 8.53 2.24 5.12
N SER A 177 9.05 2.40 3.89
CA SER A 177 8.23 2.79 2.74
C SER A 177 7.08 1.80 2.51
N GLY A 178 7.35 0.49 2.59
CA GLY A 178 6.31 -0.53 2.41
C GLY A 178 5.32 -0.64 3.57
N GLU A 179 5.79 -0.58 4.82
CA GLU A 179 4.93 -0.55 6.02
C GLU A 179 3.93 0.62 5.96
N SER A 180 4.34 1.76 5.39
CA SER A 180 3.48 2.91 5.23
C SER A 180 2.27 2.66 4.32
N VAL A 181 2.39 1.76 3.34
CA VAL A 181 1.27 1.35 2.46
C VAL A 181 0.24 0.55 3.25
N GLN A 182 0.70 -0.42 4.05
CA GLN A 182 -0.20 -1.25 4.85
C GLN A 182 -0.89 -0.43 5.94
N SER A 183 -0.15 0.48 6.59
CA SER A 183 -0.70 1.45 7.53
C SER A 183 -1.75 2.33 6.86
N PHE A 184 -1.47 2.86 5.67
CA PHE A 184 -2.41 3.66 4.90
C PHE A 184 -3.72 2.92 4.59
N ILE A 185 -3.63 1.72 4.01
CA ILE A 185 -4.81 0.89 3.68
C ILE A 185 -5.62 0.64 4.96
N SER A 186 -4.96 0.21 6.04
CA SER A 186 -5.59 -0.08 7.32
C SER A 186 -6.26 1.15 7.93
N SER A 187 -5.64 2.33 7.87
CA SER A 187 -6.20 3.56 8.40
C SER A 187 -7.46 4.00 7.67
N ILE A 188 -7.56 3.75 6.37
CA ILE A 188 -8.78 4.03 5.61
C ILE A 188 -9.84 2.95 5.86
N ASP A 189 -9.50 1.68 5.69
CA ASP A 189 -10.45 0.56 5.78
C ASP A 189 -11.08 0.45 7.17
N ASN A 190 -10.26 0.49 8.22
CA ASN A 190 -10.74 0.32 9.60
C ASN A 190 -11.61 1.50 10.07
N ASN A 191 -11.50 2.66 9.40
CA ASN A 191 -12.24 3.85 9.78
C ASN A 191 -13.30 4.26 8.74
N LYS A 192 -13.57 3.43 7.72
CA LYS A 192 -14.55 3.73 6.65
C LYS A 192 -15.91 4.17 7.18
N CYS A 193 -16.39 3.55 8.26
CA CYS A 193 -17.66 3.91 8.87
C CYS A 193 -17.61 5.23 9.66
N LEU A 194 -16.46 5.57 10.25
CA LEU A 194 -16.27 6.84 10.95
C LEU A 194 -16.28 8.02 9.98
N MET A 195 -15.89 7.81 8.72
CA MET A 195 -15.88 8.84 7.68
C MET A 195 -17.29 9.37 7.38
N LEU A 196 -18.33 8.58 7.63
CA LEU A 196 -19.74 9.00 7.51
C LEU A 196 -20.15 10.07 8.52
N LEU A 197 -19.36 10.26 9.59
CA LEU A 197 -19.60 11.27 10.63
C LEU A 197 -18.85 12.59 10.36
N LEU A 198 -18.01 12.64 9.31
CA LEU A 198 -17.26 13.82 8.95
C LEU A 198 -18.17 14.84 8.25
N SER A 199 -17.93 16.13 8.49
CA SER A 199 -18.51 17.20 7.67
C SER A 199 -17.95 17.15 6.25
N GLU A 200 -18.60 17.82 5.30
CA GLU A 200 -18.13 17.91 3.92
C GLU A 200 -16.72 18.51 3.81
N ASP A 201 -16.41 19.56 4.58
CA ASP A 201 -15.05 20.14 4.63
C ASP A 201 -14.02 19.16 5.21
N GLN A 202 -14.38 18.40 6.24
CA GLN A 202 -13.50 17.38 6.81
C GLN A 202 -13.25 16.25 5.80
N LEU A 203 -14.27 15.86 5.05
CA LEU A 203 -14.20 14.82 4.03
C LEU A 203 -13.35 15.25 2.83
N ASN A 204 -13.49 16.50 2.37
CA ASN A 204 -12.66 17.09 1.31
C ASN A 204 -11.19 17.17 1.73
N ASN A 205 -10.92 17.57 2.99
CA ASN A 205 -9.58 17.59 3.53
C ASN A 205 -8.97 16.18 3.62
N LEU A 206 -9.76 15.18 4.03
CA LEU A 206 -9.32 13.78 4.07
C LEU A 206 -8.99 13.26 2.66
N SER A 207 -9.84 13.57 1.67
CA SER A 207 -9.61 13.24 0.26
C SER A 207 -8.28 13.82 -0.24
N LEU A 208 -8.01 15.10 0.03
CA LEU A 208 -6.75 15.74 -0.34
C LEU A 208 -5.53 15.07 0.33
N LEU A 209 -5.64 14.64 1.59
CA LEU A 209 -4.55 13.91 2.26
C LEU A 209 -4.33 12.53 1.64
N VAL A 210 -5.40 11.81 1.28
CA VAL A 210 -5.35 10.53 0.57
C VAL A 210 -4.63 10.69 -0.78
N GLU A 211 -5.03 11.65 -1.61
CA GLU A 211 -4.38 11.92 -2.89
C GLU A 211 -2.90 12.27 -2.73
N LYS A 212 -2.55 13.07 -1.71
CA LYS A 212 -1.17 13.39 -1.39
C LYS A 212 -0.34 12.15 -1.02
N VAL A 213 -0.87 11.22 -0.23
CA VAL A 213 -0.17 9.96 0.09
C VAL A 213 0.09 9.16 -1.19
N LEU A 214 -0.93 8.99 -2.02
CA LEU A 214 -0.84 8.24 -3.28
C LEU A 214 0.22 8.86 -4.22
N PHE A 215 0.15 10.18 -4.41
CA PHE A 215 1.11 10.92 -5.23
C PHE A 215 2.55 10.79 -4.71
N LEU A 216 2.76 10.99 -3.40
CA LEU A 216 4.08 10.87 -2.80
C LEU A 216 4.63 9.45 -2.93
N ARG A 217 3.80 8.43 -2.73
CA ARG A 217 4.19 7.03 -2.87
C ARG A 217 4.59 6.69 -4.31
N SER A 218 3.82 7.12 -5.31
CA SER A 218 4.16 6.90 -6.72
C SER A 218 5.51 7.54 -7.08
N ASN A 219 5.72 8.80 -6.69
CA ASN A 219 7.00 9.48 -6.93
C ASN A 219 8.17 8.85 -6.17
N LEU A 220 7.93 8.38 -4.95
CA LEU A 220 8.94 7.72 -4.14
C LEU A 220 9.43 6.43 -4.81
N ILE A 221 8.51 5.60 -5.29
CA ILE A 221 8.86 4.35 -6.01
C ILE A 221 9.65 4.65 -7.27
N ILE A 222 9.18 5.57 -8.12
CA ILE A 222 9.88 5.93 -9.35
C ILE A 222 11.32 6.37 -9.04
N SER A 223 11.49 7.19 -8.01
CA SER A 223 12.82 7.69 -7.61
C SER A 223 13.73 6.57 -7.07
N ILE A 224 13.20 5.69 -6.22
CA ILE A 224 13.94 4.53 -5.69
C ILE A 224 14.38 3.63 -6.84
N GLN A 225 13.46 3.33 -7.76
CA GLN A 225 13.70 2.47 -8.91
C GLN A 225 14.79 3.03 -9.83
N ALA A 226 14.76 4.32 -10.14
CA ALA A 226 15.80 4.98 -10.92
C ALA A 226 17.19 4.90 -10.24
N ILE A 227 17.24 5.07 -8.92
CA ILE A 227 18.49 4.95 -8.15
C ILE A 227 19.02 3.50 -8.18
N LEU A 228 18.13 2.51 -8.07
CA LEU A 228 18.51 1.10 -8.20
C LEU A 228 18.98 0.76 -9.62
N ASP A 229 18.40 1.37 -10.66
CA ASP A 229 18.86 1.22 -12.04
C ASP A 229 20.30 1.71 -12.21
N GLU A 230 20.62 2.88 -11.67
CA GLU A 230 21.98 3.43 -11.70
C GLU A 230 22.97 2.58 -10.89
N ALA A 231 22.57 2.09 -9.71
CA ALA A 231 23.42 1.30 -8.85
C ALA A 231 23.66 -0.12 -9.39
N ALA A 232 22.68 -0.72 -10.06
CA ALA A 232 22.77 -2.07 -10.62
C ALA A 232 23.73 -2.18 -11.82
N GLY A 233 24.18 -1.06 -12.40
CA GLY A 233 25.18 -1.02 -13.46
C GLY A 233 26.61 -1.34 -13.01
N PHE A 234 26.83 -1.60 -11.72
CA PHE A 234 28.14 -1.80 -11.12
C PHE A 234 28.24 -3.13 -10.38
N ASP A 235 29.46 -3.65 -10.24
CA ASP A 235 29.75 -4.88 -9.48
C ASP A 235 30.51 -4.59 -8.17
N LYS A 236 30.84 -5.65 -7.42
CA LYS A 236 31.56 -5.54 -6.14
C LYS A 236 32.93 -4.84 -6.22
N LYS A 237 33.58 -4.79 -7.38
CA LYS A 237 34.85 -4.06 -7.58
C LYS A 237 34.62 -2.55 -7.63
N ASP A 238 33.41 -2.12 -7.99
CA ASP A 238 32.98 -0.73 -8.07
C ASP A 238 32.17 -0.29 -6.83
N ILE A 239 32.45 -0.87 -5.66
CA ILE A 239 31.68 -0.67 -4.43
C ILE A 239 31.49 0.80 -4.04
N VAL A 240 32.49 1.65 -4.31
CA VAL A 240 32.42 3.10 -4.06
C VAL A 240 31.34 3.73 -4.94
N LYS A 241 31.27 3.36 -6.22
CA LYS A 241 30.25 3.86 -7.16
C LYS A 241 28.86 3.39 -6.78
N ILE A 242 28.70 2.12 -6.39
CA ILE A 242 27.43 1.59 -5.89
C ILE A 242 26.95 2.46 -4.72
N LYS A 243 27.80 2.66 -3.71
CA LYS A 243 27.45 3.47 -2.53
C LYS A 243 27.14 4.92 -2.90
N ASP A 244 27.92 5.53 -3.78
CA ASP A 244 27.69 6.90 -4.25
C ASP A 244 26.32 7.05 -4.91
N LYS A 245 25.90 6.09 -5.74
CA LYS A 245 24.56 6.07 -6.33
C LYS A 245 23.46 5.89 -5.29
N LEU A 246 23.70 5.08 -4.27
CA LEU A 246 22.73 4.79 -3.21
C LEU A 246 22.59 5.91 -2.17
N LYS A 247 23.50 6.89 -2.11
CA LYS A 247 23.46 8.01 -1.14
C LYS A 247 22.08 8.63 -0.94
N PRO A 248 21.27 8.93 -1.98
CA PRO A 248 19.95 9.53 -1.78
C PRO A 248 18.99 8.66 -0.94
N ILE A 249 19.24 7.34 -0.87
CA ILE A 249 18.48 6.38 -0.06
C ILE A 249 19.16 6.15 1.29
N ILE A 250 20.47 5.83 1.29
CA ILE A 250 21.15 5.30 2.48
C ILE A 250 21.63 6.39 3.46
N ASP A 251 21.86 7.61 2.98
CA ASP A 251 22.27 8.72 3.84
C ASP A 251 21.06 9.29 4.57
N LYS A 252 21.27 9.69 5.83
CA LYS A 252 20.23 10.30 6.67
C LYS A 252 19.66 11.58 6.05
N ASP A 253 20.52 12.34 5.37
CA ASP A 253 20.16 13.54 4.62
C ASP A 253 19.93 13.24 3.12
N GLY A 254 19.81 11.97 2.75
CA GLY A 254 19.40 11.55 1.41
C GLY A 254 17.97 11.99 1.10
N LEU A 255 17.71 12.39 -0.14
CA LEU A 255 16.39 12.87 -0.57
C LEU A 255 15.27 11.85 -0.30
N ILE A 256 15.51 10.57 -0.61
CA ILE A 256 14.55 9.47 -0.40
C ILE A 256 14.39 9.20 1.08
N ASN A 257 15.50 9.14 1.81
CA ASN A 257 15.48 8.93 3.25
C ASN A 257 14.61 9.98 3.94
N ARG A 258 14.77 11.27 3.61
CA ARG A 258 13.94 12.34 4.19
C ARG A 258 12.45 12.19 3.85
N LYS A 259 12.11 11.81 2.62
CA LYS A 259 10.70 11.57 2.21
C LYS A 259 10.03 10.43 2.97
N VAL A 260 10.82 9.46 3.46
CA VAL A 260 10.35 8.35 4.31
C VAL A 260 10.37 8.69 5.81
N PHE A 261 11.46 9.31 6.32
CA PHE A 261 11.76 9.40 7.76
C PHE A 261 11.66 10.78 8.45
N MET A 262 11.98 11.91 7.79
CA MET A 262 12.08 13.23 8.48
C MET A 262 10.81 14.08 8.28
N ARG A 263 10.23 14.86 9.22
CA ARG A 263 10.54 15.55 10.50
C ARG A 263 10.55 17.08 10.44
N ASN A 264 10.51 17.70 9.26
CA ASN A 264 10.17 19.12 9.15
C ASN A 264 9.51 19.39 7.79
N LYS A 265 8.34 20.05 7.85
CA LYS A 265 7.43 20.41 6.75
C LYS A 265 6.59 19.25 6.20
N ASP A 266 5.37 19.60 5.80
CA ASP A 266 4.16 18.80 5.66
C ASP A 266 4.12 17.70 4.57
N GLU A 267 5.25 17.05 4.24
CA GLU A 267 5.39 16.32 2.97
C GLU A 267 5.96 14.89 3.06
N SER A 268 6.21 14.33 4.24
CA SER A 268 6.59 12.90 4.35
C SER A 268 5.36 12.02 4.48
N ILE A 269 5.44 10.79 3.95
CA ILE A 269 4.31 9.84 3.97
C ILE A 269 3.82 9.64 5.41
N LYS A 270 4.75 9.44 6.36
CA LYS A 270 4.40 9.24 7.77
C LYS A 270 3.66 10.42 8.40
N VAL A 271 4.02 11.66 8.07
CA VAL A 271 3.33 12.85 8.60
C VAL A 271 1.90 12.92 8.08
N ILE A 272 1.69 12.62 6.80
CA ILE A 272 0.35 12.65 6.21
C ILE A 272 -0.52 11.51 6.77
N LEU A 273 0.04 10.31 6.96
CA LEU A 273 -0.67 9.21 7.61
C LEU A 273 -1.10 9.55 9.03
N ASN A 274 -0.24 10.20 9.82
CA ASN A 274 -0.62 10.67 11.16
C ASN A 274 -1.76 11.71 11.09
N LYS A 275 -1.79 12.59 10.08
CA LYS A 275 -2.89 13.54 9.89
C LYS A 275 -4.21 12.81 9.58
N ILE A 276 -4.17 11.81 8.72
CA ILE A 276 -5.32 10.95 8.41
C ILE A 276 -5.83 10.26 9.68
N GLU A 277 -4.95 9.60 10.44
CA GLU A 277 -5.33 8.95 11.70
C GLU A 277 -5.95 9.93 12.71
N ASN A 278 -5.38 11.12 12.87
CA ASN A 278 -5.89 12.13 13.79
C ASN A 278 -7.28 12.66 13.39
N MET A 279 -7.57 12.78 12.09
CA MET A 279 -8.92 13.14 11.62
C MET A 279 -9.94 12.06 11.97
N MET A 280 -9.53 10.79 11.98
CA MET A 280 -10.39 9.66 12.36
C MET A 280 -10.53 9.49 13.88
N PHE A 281 -9.66 10.11 14.68
CA PHE A 281 -9.63 9.96 16.14
C PHE A 281 -10.84 10.59 16.84
N LYS A 282 -11.23 11.82 16.48
CA LYS A 282 -12.38 12.51 17.11
C LYS A 282 -13.71 11.76 16.92
N PRO A 283 -14.09 11.34 15.69
CA PRO A 283 -15.29 10.53 15.49
C PRO A 283 -15.29 9.22 16.29
N ARG A 284 -14.12 8.60 16.48
CA ARG A 284 -13.97 7.39 17.28
C ARG A 284 -14.33 7.60 18.74
N LEU A 285 -13.90 8.73 19.33
CA LEU A 285 -14.26 9.10 20.70
C LEU A 285 -15.75 9.41 20.83
N GLN A 286 -16.36 10.07 19.83
CA GLN A 286 -17.79 10.37 19.84
C GLN A 286 -18.64 9.09 19.88
N LEU A 287 -18.27 8.05 19.13
CA LEU A 287 -18.98 6.77 19.13
C LEU A 287 -18.71 5.90 20.36
N GLN A 288 -17.47 5.89 20.88
CA GLN A 288 -17.13 5.07 22.04
C GLN A 288 -17.65 5.64 23.37
N PHE A 289 -17.75 6.97 23.47
CA PHE A 289 -18.06 7.64 24.74
C PHE A 289 -19.30 8.53 24.69
N GLY A 290 -20.05 8.57 23.58
CA GLY A 290 -21.25 9.40 23.44
C GLY A 290 -20.95 10.91 23.52
N TYR A 291 -19.74 11.31 23.12
CA TYR A 291 -19.21 12.64 23.41
C TYR A 291 -19.78 13.71 22.45
N ASN A 292 -20.77 14.49 22.90
CA ASN A 292 -21.38 15.60 22.12
C ASN A 292 -20.66 16.95 22.30
N GLY A 293 -19.33 16.94 22.43
CA GLY A 293 -18.54 18.14 22.72
C GLY A 293 -18.46 19.10 21.54
N LYS A 294 -19.22 20.20 21.59
CA LYS A 294 -18.91 21.44 20.86
C LYS A 294 -17.61 22.03 21.43
N PHE A 295 -16.67 22.37 20.55
CA PHE A 295 -15.57 23.29 20.87
C PHE A 295 -15.91 24.64 20.25
#